data_AF-M1NZS4-F1
#
_entry.id   AF-M1NZS4-F1
#
_cell.length_a   1.000
_cell.length_b   1.000
_cell.length_c   1.000
_cell.angle_alpha   90.00
_cell.angle_beta   90.00
_cell.angle_gamma   90.00
#
_symmetry.space_group_name_H-M   'P 1'
#
loop_
_entity.id
_entity.type
_entity.pdbx_description
1 polymer ?
#
loop_
_entity_poly.entity_id
_entity_poly.type
_entity_poly.pdbx_seq_one_letter_code
_entity_poly.pdbx_strand_id
1 'polypeptide(L)'
;WYMSMLLHKEGWSRLGFFGYDLQDQCGSANSMSIRPDEGLLGELRGPNYPNYAMNVGHQGEYAAIGGAAHIARGDAWTLSPLMKITFADPSLKFDFSEIRREFAKGAIREFMPAGERSL
;
A
#
# COMPACT_ATOMS: atom_id res chain seq x y z
N TRP A 1 -4.24 2.63 -12.22
CA TRP A 1 -4.08 3.79 -11.32
C TRP A 1 -3.85 5.07 -12.08
N TYR A 2 -2.69 5.27 -12.75
CA TYR A 2 -2.31 6.57 -13.33
C TYR A 2 -3.29 7.14 -14.36
N MET A 3 -3.91 6.32 -15.21
CA MET A 3 -4.98 6.78 -16.12
C MET A 3 -6.16 7.43 -15.37
N SER A 4 -6.53 6.88 -14.20
CA SER A 4 -7.59 7.46 -13.36
C SER A 4 -7.22 8.87 -12.89
N MET A 5 -5.95 9.07 -12.50
CA MET A 5 -5.46 10.38 -12.04
C MET A 5 -5.48 11.42 -13.16
N LEU A 6 -5.09 11.03 -14.39
CA LEU A 6 -5.17 11.91 -15.56
C LEU A 6 -6.62 12.30 -15.88
N LEU A 7 -7.53 11.32 -15.94
CA LEU A 7 -8.95 11.58 -16.22
C LEU A 7 -9.63 12.39 -15.12
N HIS A 8 -9.29 12.16 -13.85
CA HIS A 8 -9.79 12.93 -12.72
C HIS A 8 -9.33 14.39 -12.83
N LYS A 9 -8.04 14.61 -13.07
CA LYS A 9 -7.46 15.95 -13.22
C LYS A 9 -8.17 16.75 -14.31
N GLU A 10 -8.32 16.16 -15.49
CA GLU A 10 -8.99 16.83 -16.61
C GLU A 10 -10.51 16.95 -16.40
N GLY A 11 -11.13 15.95 -15.78
CA GLY A 11 -12.58 15.92 -15.54
C GLY A 11 -13.06 16.99 -14.55
N TRP A 12 -12.22 17.35 -13.57
CA TRP A 12 -12.60 18.29 -12.50
C TRP A 12 -11.70 19.52 -12.38
N SER A 13 -10.73 19.70 -13.29
CA SER A 13 -9.74 20.78 -13.26
C SER A 13 -9.00 20.88 -11.91
N ARG A 14 -8.91 19.75 -11.19
CA ARG A 14 -8.25 19.62 -9.89
C ARG A 14 -7.89 18.15 -9.65
N LEU A 15 -6.93 17.92 -8.78
CA LEU A 15 -6.57 16.57 -8.34
C LEU A 15 -6.33 16.55 -6.82
N GLY A 16 -5.07 16.62 -6.37
CA GLY A 16 -4.71 16.60 -4.96
C GLY A 16 -4.05 17.89 -4.47
N PHE A 17 -3.36 17.79 -3.34
CA PHE A 17 -2.55 18.87 -2.79
C PHE A 17 -1.31 19.16 -3.66
N PHE A 18 -0.54 20.19 -3.30
CA PHE A 18 0.68 20.57 -4.03
C PHE A 18 1.69 19.41 -4.09
N GLY A 19 1.97 18.92 -5.31
CA GLY A 19 2.91 17.82 -5.52
C GLY A 19 2.32 16.43 -5.26
N TYR A 20 1.01 16.30 -4.98
CA TYR A 20 0.33 15.01 -4.87
C TYR A 20 0.62 14.12 -6.08
N ASP A 21 0.54 14.70 -7.28
CA ASP A 21 0.64 14.01 -8.56
C ASP A 21 2.07 13.91 -9.11
N LEU A 22 3.11 14.18 -8.31
CA LEU A 22 4.51 14.01 -8.74
C LEU A 22 4.71 12.61 -9.33
N GLN A 23 4.30 11.59 -8.58
CA GLN A 23 4.43 10.20 -9.02
C GLN A 23 3.43 9.83 -10.11
N ASP A 24 2.27 10.50 -10.17
CA ASP A 24 1.26 10.18 -11.17
C ASP A 24 1.61 10.73 -12.56
N GLN A 25 2.26 11.89 -12.63
CA GLN A 25 2.80 12.44 -13.88
C GLN A 25 3.98 11.60 -14.39
N CYS A 26 4.85 11.10 -13.51
CA CYS A 26 5.90 10.14 -13.88
C CYS A 26 5.36 8.73 -14.16
N GLY A 27 4.19 8.39 -13.61
CA GLY A 27 3.72 7.03 -13.45
C GLY A 27 3.47 6.31 -14.77
N SER A 28 2.91 6.99 -15.77
CA SER A 28 2.65 6.38 -17.09
C SER A 28 3.94 5.94 -17.79
N ALA A 29 4.98 6.77 -17.76
CA ALA A 29 6.28 6.45 -18.36
C ALA A 29 7.00 5.34 -17.58
N ASN A 30 6.93 5.37 -16.25
CA ASN A 30 7.66 4.45 -15.40
C ASN A 30 6.92 3.14 -15.11
N SER A 31 5.68 2.97 -15.59
CA SER A 31 4.90 1.73 -15.37
C SER A 31 5.55 0.51 -16.03
N MET A 32 6.11 0.69 -17.22
CA MET A 32 6.76 -0.37 -18.01
C MET A 32 8.20 -0.01 -18.41
N SER A 33 8.82 0.95 -17.71
CA SER A 33 10.24 1.23 -17.90
C SER A 33 11.08 0.02 -17.50
N ILE A 34 12.27 -0.07 -18.08
CA ILE A 34 13.29 -1.09 -17.74
C ILE A 34 14.60 -0.43 -17.28
N ARG A 35 14.60 0.89 -17.06
CA ARG A 35 15.76 1.61 -16.53
C ARG A 35 15.94 1.32 -15.03
N PRO A 36 17.18 1.32 -14.52
CA PRO A 36 17.49 0.80 -13.18
C PRO A 36 16.69 1.41 -12.01
N ASP A 37 16.37 2.70 -12.08
CA ASP A 37 15.67 3.45 -11.04
C ASP A 37 14.18 3.72 -11.35
N GLU A 38 13.65 3.08 -12.40
CA GLU A 38 12.27 3.22 -12.87
C GLU A 38 11.55 1.88 -13.02
N GLY A 39 12.22 0.90 -13.62
CA GLY A 39 11.63 -0.38 -13.97
C GLY A 39 11.56 -1.34 -12.80
N LEU A 40 10.36 -1.57 -12.28
CA LEU A 40 10.13 -2.55 -11.22
C LEU A 40 8.70 -3.08 -11.23
N LEU A 41 8.53 -4.38 -10.96
CA LEU A 41 7.21 -5.01 -10.79
C LEU A 41 6.47 -4.37 -9.61
N GLY A 42 5.14 -4.25 -9.71
CA GLY A 42 4.32 -3.58 -8.71
C GLY A 42 4.51 -4.14 -7.30
N GLU A 43 4.67 -5.46 -7.20
CA GLU A 43 4.90 -6.23 -5.97
C GLU A 43 6.27 -5.95 -5.35
N LEU A 44 7.26 -5.54 -6.15
CA LEU A 44 8.63 -5.22 -5.71
C LEU A 44 8.84 -3.73 -5.43
N ARG A 45 7.91 -2.86 -5.88
CA ARG A 45 7.93 -1.44 -5.50
C ARG A 45 7.58 -1.29 -4.03
N GLY A 46 7.91 -0.12 -3.47
CA GLY A 46 7.58 0.21 -2.10
C GLY A 46 7.85 1.68 -1.79
N PRO A 47 7.80 2.07 -0.51
CA PRO A 47 8.01 3.46 -0.10
C PRO A 47 9.37 4.05 -0.52
N ASN A 48 10.35 3.23 -0.86
CA ASN A 48 11.67 3.68 -1.33
C ASN A 48 11.83 3.64 -2.86
N TYR A 49 10.79 3.28 -3.62
CA TYR A 49 10.80 3.46 -5.07
C TYR A 49 10.84 4.98 -5.36
N PRO A 50 11.73 5.51 -6.22
CA PRO A 50 12.07 6.94 -6.22
C PRO A 50 10.87 7.89 -6.35
N ASN A 51 9.89 7.58 -7.21
CA ASN A 51 8.73 8.45 -7.35
C ASN A 51 7.78 8.40 -6.14
N TYR A 52 7.81 7.34 -5.33
CA TYR A 52 6.82 7.08 -4.26
C TYR A 52 7.26 7.57 -2.88
N ALA A 53 8.47 8.14 -2.78
CA ALA A 53 9.17 8.35 -1.51
C ALA A 53 8.64 9.52 -0.66
N MET A 54 7.73 10.34 -1.19
CA MET A 54 7.40 11.63 -0.56
C MET A 54 5.91 11.83 -0.27
N ASN A 55 5.02 11.29 -1.09
CA ASN A 55 3.63 11.75 -1.13
C ASN A 55 2.66 10.73 -0.52
N VAL A 56 1.72 11.23 0.29
CA VAL A 56 0.63 10.43 0.90
C VAL A 56 -0.48 10.09 -0.10
N GLY A 57 -1.35 9.14 0.24
CA GLY A 57 -2.53 8.77 -0.56
C GLY A 57 -2.21 7.94 -1.81
N HIS A 58 -1.14 7.13 -1.74
CA HIS A 58 -0.67 6.26 -2.82
C HIS A 58 -0.19 4.89 -2.32
N GLN A 59 0.69 4.86 -1.31
CA GLN A 59 1.42 3.64 -0.93
C GLN A 59 0.50 2.51 -0.45
N GLY A 60 -0.52 2.82 0.35
CA GLY A 60 -1.49 1.82 0.82
C GLY A 60 -2.34 1.29 -0.33
N GLU A 61 -2.71 2.16 -1.26
CA GLU A 61 -3.47 1.83 -2.45
C GLU A 61 -2.64 0.98 -3.43
N TYR A 62 -1.33 1.22 -3.55
CA TYR A 62 -0.44 0.38 -4.34
C TYR A 62 -0.27 -1.02 -3.76
N ALA A 63 -0.19 -1.15 -2.44
CA ALA A 63 -0.21 -2.45 -1.79
C ALA A 63 -1.52 -3.21 -2.11
N ALA A 64 -2.66 -2.50 -2.14
CA ALA A 64 -3.94 -3.07 -2.55
C ALA A 64 -3.97 -3.49 -4.02
N ILE A 65 -3.40 -2.69 -4.93
CA ILE A 65 -3.30 -3.05 -6.36
C ILE A 65 -2.44 -4.30 -6.56
N GLY A 66 -1.27 -4.37 -5.91
CA GLY A 66 -0.42 -5.56 -5.93
C GLY A 66 -1.15 -6.78 -5.39
N GLY A 67 -1.85 -6.64 -4.26
CA GLY A 67 -2.66 -7.72 -3.68
C GLY A 67 -3.84 -8.16 -4.56
N ALA A 68 -4.50 -7.22 -5.25
CA ALA A 68 -5.73 -7.49 -6.00
C ALA A 68 -5.53 -8.48 -7.15
N ALA A 69 -4.39 -8.41 -7.85
CA ALA A 69 -4.06 -9.35 -8.92
C ALA A 69 -4.02 -10.81 -8.42
N HIS A 70 -3.44 -11.03 -7.25
CA HIS A 70 -3.32 -12.34 -6.61
C HIS A 70 -4.61 -12.81 -5.97
N ILE A 71 -5.37 -11.91 -5.33
CA ILE A 71 -6.69 -12.22 -4.77
C ILE A 71 -7.62 -12.72 -5.88
N ALA A 72 -7.67 -12.03 -7.02
CA ALA A 72 -8.50 -12.44 -8.14
C ALA A 72 -8.12 -13.82 -8.72
N ARG A 73 -6.83 -14.17 -8.62
CA ARG A 73 -6.31 -15.48 -9.04
C ARG A 73 -6.52 -16.59 -8.01
N GLY A 74 -6.84 -16.25 -6.76
CA GLY A 74 -6.85 -17.19 -5.64
C GLY A 74 -5.46 -17.64 -5.21
N ASP A 75 -4.41 -16.86 -5.51
CA ASP A 75 -3.05 -17.18 -5.08
C ASP A 75 -2.93 -17.05 -3.55
N ALA A 76 -2.16 -17.95 -2.93
CA ALA A 76 -1.99 -17.95 -1.47
C ALA A 76 -1.20 -16.74 -0.93
N TRP A 77 -0.39 -16.09 -1.77
CA TRP A 77 0.50 -14.98 -1.41
C TRP A 77 0.78 -14.08 -2.62
N THR A 78 1.27 -12.86 -2.35
CA THR A 78 1.62 -11.86 -3.38
C THR A 78 3.10 -11.88 -3.71
N LEU A 79 3.97 -11.51 -2.76
CA LEU A 79 5.42 -11.45 -2.99
C LEU A 79 6.20 -12.56 -2.27
N SER A 80 5.87 -12.84 -1.01
CA SER A 80 6.64 -13.75 -0.17
C SER A 80 5.75 -14.73 0.59
N PRO A 81 5.87 -16.05 0.37
CA PRO A 81 5.16 -17.06 1.15
C PRO A 81 5.62 -17.10 2.61
N LEU A 82 6.90 -16.77 2.87
CA LEU A 82 7.43 -16.71 4.23
C LEU A 82 6.69 -15.65 5.03
N MET A 83 6.57 -14.43 4.49
CA MET A 83 5.83 -13.35 5.15
C MET A 83 4.35 -13.70 5.37
N LYS A 84 3.72 -14.35 4.39
CA LYS A 84 2.33 -14.79 4.52
C LYS A 84 2.15 -15.73 5.72
N ILE A 85 3.04 -16.71 5.88
CA ILE A 85 2.98 -17.70 6.95
C ILE A 85 3.35 -17.07 8.30
N THR A 86 4.37 -16.22 8.35
CA THR A 86 4.84 -15.57 9.59
C THR A 86 3.72 -14.81 10.32
N PHE A 87 2.82 -14.16 9.58
CA PHE A 87 1.71 -13.40 10.18
C PHE A 87 0.42 -14.21 10.35
N ALA A 88 0.40 -15.49 9.97
CA ALA A 88 -0.71 -16.40 10.22
C ALA A 88 -0.60 -17.01 11.64
N ASP A 89 -0.45 -16.14 12.65
CA ASP A 89 -0.20 -16.52 14.04
C ASP A 89 -1.17 -15.78 14.99
N PRO A 90 -2.13 -16.49 15.63
CA PRO A 90 -3.06 -15.89 16.57
C PRO A 90 -2.40 -15.47 17.91
N SER A 91 -1.13 -15.79 18.14
CA SER A 91 -0.38 -15.36 19.34
C SER A 91 0.05 -13.89 19.27
N LEU A 92 0.03 -13.28 18.07
CA LEU A 92 0.33 -11.88 17.88
C LEU A 92 -0.67 -10.98 18.62
N LYS A 93 -0.18 -9.82 19.10
CA LYS A 93 -1.04 -8.85 19.81
C LYS A 93 -2.10 -8.20 18.93
N PHE A 94 -1.84 -8.12 17.64
CA PHE A 94 -2.72 -7.50 16.66
C PHE A 94 -3.28 -8.58 15.73
N ASP A 95 -4.59 -8.57 15.53
CA ASP A 95 -5.27 -9.50 14.62
C ASP A 95 -5.14 -9.02 13.16
N PHE A 96 -4.14 -9.56 12.46
CA PHE A 96 -3.87 -9.24 11.05
C PHE A 96 -4.91 -9.80 10.07
N SER A 97 -5.85 -10.64 10.52
CA SER A 97 -6.96 -11.12 9.68
C SER A 97 -8.12 -10.11 9.60
N GLU A 98 -8.24 -9.23 10.60
CA GLU A 98 -9.36 -8.30 10.76
C GLU A 98 -8.89 -6.85 11.03
N ILE A 99 -7.94 -6.39 10.22
CA ILE A 99 -7.21 -5.11 10.40
C ILE A 99 -8.13 -3.92 10.71
N ARG A 100 -9.24 -3.75 9.96
CA ARG A 100 -10.16 -2.63 10.16
C ARG A 100 -10.94 -2.71 11.48
N ARG A 101 -11.26 -3.92 11.93
CA ARG A 101 -11.92 -4.16 13.22
C ARG A 101 -10.96 -3.86 14.37
N GLU A 102 -9.69 -4.22 14.25
CA GLU A 102 -8.67 -3.88 15.24
C GLU A 102 -8.45 -2.36 15.33
N PHE A 103 -8.48 -1.63 14.21
CA PHE A 103 -8.48 -0.17 14.24
C PHE A 103 -9.69 0.40 14.99
N ALA A 104 -10.88 -0.14 14.75
CA ALA A 104 -12.09 0.28 15.48
C ALA A 104 -11.98 0.03 16.98
N LYS A 105 -11.45 -1.14 17.37
CA LYS A 105 -11.17 -1.50 18.77
C LYS A 105 -10.16 -0.54 19.42
N GLY A 106 -9.12 -0.16 18.69
CA GLY A 106 -8.17 0.87 19.12
C GLY A 106 -8.82 2.24 19.30
N ALA A 107 -9.70 2.64 18.38
CA ALA A 107 -10.41 3.92 18.42
C ALA A 107 -11.29 4.08 19.67
N ILE A 108 -11.89 2.98 20.14
CA ILE A 108 -12.68 2.95 21.38
C ILE A 108 -11.86 2.59 22.63
N ARG A 109 -10.52 2.56 22.51
CA ARG A 109 -9.56 2.30 23.61
C ARG A 109 -9.69 0.91 24.26
N GLU A 110 -10.16 -0.08 23.49
CA GLU A 110 -10.32 -1.47 23.94
C GLU A 110 -9.17 -2.38 23.48
N PHE A 111 -8.23 -1.86 22.68
CA PHE A 111 -7.02 -2.58 22.30
C PHE A 111 -5.98 -2.52 23.42
N MET A 112 -5.44 -3.67 23.82
CA MET A 112 -4.40 -3.77 24.86
C MET A 112 -3.03 -4.01 24.22
N PRO A 113 -2.16 -3.00 24.12
CA PRO A 113 -0.83 -3.16 23.53
C PRO A 113 0.11 -3.96 24.46
N ALA A 114 1.18 -4.50 23.87
CA ALA A 114 2.35 -4.94 24.64
C ALA A 114 3.32 -3.77 24.88
N GLY A 115 4.25 -3.94 25.82
CA GLY A 115 5.36 -3.00 26.04
C GLY A 115 5.09 -1.84 26.99
N GLU A 116 3.95 -1.85 27.69
CA GLU A 116 3.71 -0.93 28.81
C GLU A 116 4.77 -1.11 29.91
N ARG A 117 5.09 -0.01 30.61
CA ARG A 117 6.16 0.06 31.62
C ARG A 117 5.63 0.42 33.01
N SER A 118 4.38 0.02 33.31
CA SER A 118 3.69 0.37 34.56
C SER A 118 3.92 -0.60 35.72
N LEU A 119 4.61 -1.72 35.47
CA LEU A 119 5.15 -2.64 36.49
C LEU A 119 6.40 -2.03 37.13
#